data_AF-A0A820PJS1-F1
#
_entry.id   AF-A0A820PJS1-F1
#
_cell.length_a   1.000
_cell.length_b   1.000
_cell.length_c   1.000
_cell.angle_alpha   90.00
_cell.angle_beta   90.00
_cell.angle_gamma   90.00
#
_symmetry.space_group_name_H-M   'P 1'
#
loop_
_entity.id
_entity.type
_entity.pdbx_description
1 polymer ?
#
loop_
_entity_poly.entity_id
_entity_poly.type
_entity_poly.pdbx_seq_one_letter_code
_entity_poly.pdbx_strand_id
1 'polypeptide(L)'
;MRQITKDFRTQAMKLYVQSLGREHELLSNEIKRIIEGFPSENDDGFDAEAGCAAFKQYHELPSRGQRKQSRTCRRPDSYSITGRGFLAPAIINQANIKLTEQEHHLLKLGPQFIFDDPKTAARRRTTELATLKRKIEARFFEKKVRPGRPVEQFIAELDVLLQNLHNIPSTKKQIQFNRTRTNKSFDNLSSIIQSSQSSQSQVIIRPRKKKNYGRIVKRLKYKIHLANTILRKTDKSKVFHLGKVEHYQKKSEEYMEKTKAYQCLGQNGLLKKQYEQLSIKPNEVELAHLYYLPKAHKPGTPLRPIISGLKHPTIKISKFLDDLLRALFDQMASNSTVTSGFELIQKLQEWSTVNMRQDTIFCTIDVTDLYTMVPQAEGVLSLKKMLDQLKLKEIGKLKIETIIRLSRFVMTNNYFSYNGQFYRQVRGGAMGSPLTLTISNCFMYFFERQIANQIRNSCGLYFRYIDDIFITINWPVRHLLKQIDRWNKFDENIKLSANIGSTVNFLDLSIENQDGQLYTTIFQKPSYEPYYLPFNSIHPLHMKKNIPFAMLLRAIRYCSTFQTYLNEREKLRMALLLNKYPNKIIDEQFNNMLLKFNVNEPLTVNNYV
;
A
#
# COMPACT_ATOMS: atom_id res chain seq x y z
N MET A 1 -34.10 -3.94 20.99
CA MET A 1 -33.38 -2.66 21.23
C MET A 1 -32.44 -2.75 22.44
N ARG A 2 -32.93 -2.87 23.69
CA ARG A 2 -32.05 -2.95 24.89
C ARG A 2 -31.03 -4.10 24.87
N GLN A 3 -31.43 -5.30 24.42
CA GLN A 3 -30.52 -6.45 24.29
C GLN A 3 -29.40 -6.19 23.26
N ILE A 4 -29.77 -5.68 22.08
CA ILE A 4 -28.86 -5.29 21.01
C ILE A 4 -27.84 -4.23 21.50
N THR A 5 -28.31 -3.23 22.26
CA THR A 5 -27.43 -2.20 22.85
C THR A 5 -26.48 -2.79 23.90
N LYS A 6 -26.92 -3.78 24.68
CA LYS A 6 -26.12 -4.47 25.72
C LYS A 6 -25.03 -5.34 25.09
N ASP A 7 -25.35 -6.07 24.04
CA ASP A 7 -24.40 -6.92 23.32
C ASP A 7 -23.33 -6.08 22.60
N PHE A 8 -23.73 -4.97 21.96
CA PHE A 8 -22.78 -4.03 21.35
C PHE A 8 -21.89 -3.31 22.37
N ARG A 9 -22.43 -2.89 23.52
CA ARG A 9 -21.62 -2.31 24.63
C ARG A 9 -20.57 -3.31 25.14
N THR A 10 -20.98 -4.57 25.33
CA THR A 10 -20.10 -5.63 25.83
C THR A 10 -18.99 -5.95 24.83
N GLN A 11 -19.30 -5.99 23.53
CA GLN A 11 -18.32 -6.30 22.49
C GLN A 11 -17.36 -5.13 22.21
N ALA A 12 -17.85 -3.89 22.25
CA ALA A 12 -17.01 -2.70 22.16
C ALA A 12 -16.06 -2.58 23.36
N MET A 13 -16.54 -2.85 24.58
CA MET A 13 -15.67 -2.87 25.77
C MET A 13 -14.70 -4.04 25.78
N LYS A 14 -15.08 -5.23 25.30
CA LYS A 14 -14.12 -6.35 25.15
C LYS A 14 -12.99 -6.00 24.19
N LEU A 15 -13.29 -5.39 23.05
CA LEU A 15 -12.29 -4.97 22.07
C LEU A 15 -11.40 -3.84 22.61
N TYR A 16 -11.96 -2.94 23.42
CA TYR A 16 -11.25 -1.83 24.04
C TYR A 16 -10.36 -2.28 25.22
N VAL A 17 -10.85 -3.15 26.10
CA VAL A 17 -10.07 -3.76 27.20
C VAL A 17 -8.97 -4.68 26.65
N GLN A 18 -9.22 -5.40 25.55
CA GLN A 18 -8.16 -6.14 24.84
C GLN A 18 -7.12 -5.24 24.17
N SER A 19 -7.49 -4.02 23.80
CA SER A 19 -6.57 -3.00 23.30
C SER A 19 -5.69 -2.42 24.42
N LEU A 20 -6.29 -2.09 25.57
CA LEU A 20 -5.60 -1.50 26.73
C LEU A 20 -4.77 -2.52 27.51
N GLY A 21 -5.28 -3.74 27.71
CA GLY A 21 -4.59 -4.80 28.45
C GLY A 21 -3.30 -5.24 27.77
N ARG A 22 -3.26 -5.27 26.43
CA ARG A 22 -2.05 -5.62 25.68
C ARG A 22 -0.97 -4.55 25.77
N GLU A 23 -1.32 -3.26 25.84
CA GLU A 23 -0.33 -2.20 26.00
C GLU A 23 0.33 -2.22 27.38
N HIS A 24 -0.44 -2.53 28.43
CA HIS A 24 0.07 -2.60 29.80
C HIS A 24 0.84 -3.89 30.08
N GLU A 25 0.40 -5.02 29.51
CA GLU A 25 1.06 -6.33 29.64
C GLU A 25 2.34 -6.40 28.78
N LEU A 26 2.37 -5.79 27.59
CA LEU A 26 3.59 -5.66 26.78
C LEU A 26 4.59 -4.72 27.45
N LEU A 27 4.17 -3.57 28.01
CA LEU A 27 5.09 -2.73 28.78
C LEU A 27 5.61 -3.47 30.02
N SER A 28 4.75 -4.16 30.77
CA SER A 28 5.12 -4.86 32.00
C SER A 28 6.05 -6.06 31.74
N ASN A 29 5.80 -6.84 30.68
CA ASN A 29 6.64 -7.99 30.31
C ASN A 29 7.95 -7.58 29.63
N GLU A 30 7.96 -6.48 28.87
CA GLU A 30 9.21 -5.93 28.31
C GLU A 30 10.06 -5.28 29.42
N ILE A 31 9.43 -4.64 30.42
CA ILE A 31 10.11 -4.15 31.63
C ILE A 31 10.64 -5.31 32.48
N LYS A 32 9.87 -6.40 32.68
CA LYS A 32 10.34 -7.62 33.36
C LYS A 32 11.50 -8.29 32.64
N ARG A 33 11.44 -8.47 31.31
CA ARG A 33 12.56 -9.04 30.53
C ARG A 33 13.82 -8.16 30.51
N ILE A 34 13.65 -6.84 30.61
CA ILE A 34 14.78 -5.90 30.72
C ILE A 34 15.36 -5.93 32.14
N ILE A 35 14.56 -6.19 33.17
CA ILE A 35 15.01 -6.35 34.56
C ILE A 35 15.66 -7.72 34.79
N GLU A 36 15.14 -8.80 34.19
CA GLU A 36 15.65 -10.18 34.29
C GLU A 36 16.89 -10.45 33.41
N GLY A 37 17.24 -9.52 32.52
CA GLY A 37 18.38 -9.61 31.59
C GLY A 37 19.68 -8.93 32.06
N PHE A 38 19.73 -8.43 33.30
CA PHE A 38 20.95 -7.91 33.93
C PHE A 38 21.24 -8.71 35.21
N PRO A 39 22.51 -9.11 35.46
CA PRO A 39 22.86 -9.83 36.68
C PRO A 39 22.61 -8.97 37.92
N SER A 40 22.12 -9.60 38.99
CA SER A 40 21.90 -8.98 40.30
C SER A 40 23.24 -8.64 40.97
N GLU A 41 23.30 -7.47 41.61
CA GLU A 41 24.49 -6.85 42.26
C GLU A 41 25.08 -7.59 43.48
N ASN A 42 24.82 -8.87 43.71
CA ASN A 42 25.34 -9.59 44.89
C ASN A 42 25.90 -10.99 44.57
N ASP A 43 26.83 -11.10 43.63
CA ASP A 43 27.75 -12.25 43.59
C ASP A 43 29.15 -11.75 43.19
N ASP A 44 30.05 -11.77 44.16
CA ASP A 44 31.47 -11.51 43.97
C ASP A 44 32.08 -12.61 43.09
N GLY A 45 32.56 -12.22 41.90
CA GLY A 45 33.43 -13.05 41.06
C GLY A 45 32.89 -13.32 39.66
N PHE A 46 33.08 -12.37 38.74
CA PHE A 46 33.00 -12.66 37.31
C PHE A 46 34.25 -12.13 36.60
N ASP A 47 35.10 -13.07 36.20
CA ASP A 47 36.36 -12.84 35.52
C ASP A 47 36.12 -12.47 34.04
N ALA A 48 36.55 -11.26 33.66
CA ALA A 48 36.37 -10.70 32.33
C ALA A 48 37.22 -11.39 31.24
N GLU A 49 38.16 -12.28 31.61
CA GLU A 49 38.97 -13.03 30.65
C GLU A 49 38.23 -14.23 30.02
N ALA A 50 37.28 -14.85 30.72
CA ALA A 50 36.55 -16.02 30.19
C ALA A 50 35.56 -15.66 29.06
N GLY A 51 34.94 -14.47 29.13
CA GLY A 51 34.01 -13.99 28.10
C GLY A 51 34.71 -13.52 26.81
N CYS A 52 35.96 -13.06 26.90
CA CYS A 52 36.74 -12.63 25.74
C CYS A 52 37.42 -13.81 25.02
N ALA A 53 37.74 -14.90 25.73
CA ALA A 53 38.33 -16.10 25.15
C ALA A 53 37.35 -16.87 24.22
N ALA A 54 36.07 -16.95 24.58
CA ALA A 54 35.04 -17.62 23.76
C ALA A 54 34.73 -16.88 22.44
N PHE A 55 34.96 -15.56 22.40
CA PHE A 55 34.73 -14.74 21.21
C PHE A 55 35.90 -14.79 20.20
N LYS A 56 37.14 -15.02 20.68
CA LYS A 56 38.33 -15.16 19.81
C LYS A 56 38.46 -16.56 19.20
N GLN A 57 37.95 -17.60 19.85
CA GLN A 57 38.05 -18.98 19.36
C GLN A 57 37.12 -19.31 18.16
N TYR A 58 36.15 -18.45 17.84
CA TYR A 58 35.24 -18.66 16.71
C TYR A 58 35.67 -17.93 15.41
N HIS A 59 36.74 -17.14 15.44
CA HIS A 59 37.10 -16.23 14.33
C HIS A 59 38.53 -16.37 13.76
N GLU A 60 39.29 -17.39 14.15
CA GLU A 60 40.62 -17.65 13.56
C GLU A 60 40.62 -18.95 12.75
N LEU A 61 40.59 -18.83 11.41
CA LEU A 61 41.09 -19.88 10.53
C LEU A 61 42.63 -19.82 10.51
N PRO A 62 43.34 -20.95 10.64
CA PRO A 62 44.80 -20.94 10.63
C PRO A 62 45.35 -20.73 9.22
N SER A 63 46.27 -19.78 9.10
CA SER A 63 47.11 -19.58 7.92
C SER A 63 48.50 -20.17 8.17
N ARG A 64 48.96 -21.14 7.36
CA ARG A 64 50.38 -21.30 6.96
C ARG A 64 50.59 -22.45 5.97
N GLY A 65 51.24 -22.16 4.84
CA GLY A 65 51.81 -23.13 3.90
C GLY A 65 52.11 -22.53 2.51
N GLN A 66 53.38 -22.28 2.21
CA GLN A 66 53.89 -21.58 1.02
C GLN A 66 53.96 -22.42 -0.27
N ARG A 67 54.10 -21.70 -1.41
CA ARG A 67 54.82 -22.01 -2.69
C ARG A 67 54.08 -22.82 -3.79
N LYS A 68 53.73 -22.19 -4.93
CA LYS A 68 54.54 -21.98 -6.17
C LYS A 68 53.65 -21.41 -7.32
N GLN A 69 54.31 -20.74 -8.27
CA GLN A 69 53.78 -19.94 -9.40
C GLN A 69 53.07 -20.76 -10.50
N SER A 70 52.04 -20.21 -11.17
CA SER A 70 52.08 -19.80 -12.61
C SER A 70 50.70 -19.57 -13.28
N ARG A 71 50.64 -18.48 -14.06
CA ARG A 71 49.92 -18.22 -15.34
C ARG A 71 48.37 -18.30 -15.46
N THR A 72 47.78 -17.09 -15.51
CA THR A 72 46.77 -16.57 -16.47
C THR A 72 45.54 -17.40 -16.85
N CYS A 73 44.35 -16.95 -16.41
CA CYS A 73 43.12 -16.88 -17.23
C CYS A 73 42.07 -16.00 -16.51
N ARG A 74 41.61 -14.92 -17.14
CA ARG A 74 40.57 -14.01 -16.62
C ARG A 74 39.19 -14.68 -16.74
N ARG A 75 38.45 -14.79 -15.62
CA ARG A 75 37.01 -15.09 -15.54
C ARG A 75 36.29 -13.95 -14.80
N PRO A 76 34.97 -13.77 -15.03
CA PRO A 76 34.21 -12.56 -14.65
C PRO A 76 33.96 -12.46 -13.15
N ASP A 77 33.91 -11.23 -12.66
CA ASP A 77 33.88 -10.85 -11.26
C ASP A 77 32.74 -11.49 -10.45
N SER A 78 33.13 -12.35 -9.51
CA SER A 78 32.29 -12.87 -8.43
C SER A 78 32.07 -11.79 -7.37
N TYR A 79 30.81 -11.46 -7.09
CA TYR A 79 30.41 -10.52 -6.04
C TYR A 79 30.88 -10.98 -4.65
N SER A 80 31.79 -10.22 -4.04
CA SER A 80 32.27 -10.43 -2.67
C SER A 80 31.20 -10.02 -1.65
N ILE A 81 30.77 -10.97 -0.83
CA ILE A 81 29.89 -10.77 0.33
C ILE A 81 30.75 -10.22 1.47
N THR A 82 30.84 -8.89 1.58
CA THR A 82 31.37 -8.22 2.77
C THR A 82 30.26 -7.38 3.42
N GLY A 83 29.71 -7.86 4.54
CA GLY A 83 29.31 -7.10 5.74
C GLY A 83 28.47 -5.81 5.67
N ARG A 84 28.01 -5.33 4.52
CA ARG A 84 27.09 -4.19 4.37
C ARG A 84 25.84 -4.63 3.61
N GLY A 85 25.06 -5.51 4.22
CA GLY A 85 23.80 -6.01 3.66
C GLY A 85 22.69 -4.97 3.69
N PHE A 86 22.18 -4.62 2.50
CA PHE A 86 20.84 -4.09 2.20
C PHE A 86 20.29 -2.95 3.09
N LEU A 87 20.68 -1.71 2.80
CA LEU A 87 19.89 -0.52 3.16
C LEU A 87 19.60 0.30 1.90
N ALA A 88 18.57 -0.10 1.14
CA ALA A 88 17.95 0.81 0.18
C ALA A 88 17.38 2.03 0.94
N PRO A 89 17.45 3.25 0.38
CA PRO A 89 17.06 4.43 1.13
C PRO A 89 15.55 4.62 1.13
N ALA A 90 14.93 4.64 2.32
CA ALA A 90 13.53 5.04 2.51
C ALA A 90 13.20 6.48 2.04
N ILE A 91 14.21 7.21 1.55
CA ILE A 91 14.14 8.61 1.13
C ILE A 91 14.99 8.79 -0.13
N ILE A 92 14.36 9.27 -1.21
CA ILE A 92 15.03 9.70 -2.43
C ILE A 92 15.18 11.23 -2.36
N ASN A 93 16.41 11.68 -2.11
CA ASN A 93 16.72 13.10 -1.94
C ASN A 93 17.33 13.71 -3.20
N GLN A 94 16.48 14.11 -4.15
CA GLN A 94 16.88 14.83 -5.37
C GLN A 94 17.03 16.34 -5.16
N ALA A 95 16.62 16.85 -3.99
CA ALA A 95 16.77 18.26 -3.61
C ALA A 95 18.14 18.58 -2.99
N ASN A 96 19.00 17.58 -2.76
CA ASN A 96 20.30 17.71 -2.10
C ASN A 96 20.23 18.39 -0.72
N ILE A 97 19.11 18.22 0.00
CA ILE A 97 18.98 18.75 1.36
C ILE A 97 19.88 17.95 2.32
N LYS A 98 20.73 18.63 3.10
CA LYS A 98 21.49 17.98 4.18
C LYS A 98 20.55 17.61 5.34
N LEU A 99 20.19 16.33 5.41
CA LEU A 99 19.42 15.73 6.50
C LEU A 99 20.37 15.23 7.60
N THR A 100 20.05 15.53 8.85
CA THR A 100 20.73 14.91 10.01
C THR A 100 20.28 13.45 10.16
N GLU A 101 21.07 12.61 10.85
CA GLU A 101 20.68 11.22 11.13
C GLU A 101 19.31 11.11 11.80
N GLN A 102 18.97 12.05 12.68
CA GLN A 102 17.67 12.08 13.37
C GLN A 102 16.50 12.41 12.43
N GLU A 103 16.70 13.32 11.46
CA GLU A 103 15.69 13.66 10.44
C GLU A 103 15.52 12.52 9.45
N HIS A 104 16.64 11.90 9.05
CA HIS A 104 16.67 10.74 8.19
C HIS A 104 15.96 9.55 8.85
N HIS A 105 16.23 9.31 10.14
CA HIS A 105 15.53 8.31 10.93
C HIS A 105 14.03 8.62 11.03
N LEU A 106 13.64 9.87 11.32
CA LEU A 106 12.22 10.26 11.39
C LEU A 106 11.48 10.00 10.07
N LEU A 107 12.07 10.38 8.93
CA LEU A 107 11.48 10.15 7.61
C LEU A 107 11.41 8.65 7.25
N LYS A 108 12.40 7.86 7.70
CA LYS A 108 12.40 6.38 7.58
C LYS A 108 11.24 5.71 8.32
N LEU A 109 10.74 6.30 9.41
CA LEU A 109 9.61 5.73 10.16
C LEU A 109 8.29 5.77 9.37
N GLY A 110 8.24 6.50 8.26
CA GLY A 110 7.11 6.48 7.34
C GLY A 110 5.92 7.34 7.78
N PRO A 111 4.87 7.42 6.94
CA PRO A 111 3.69 8.26 7.16
C PRO A 111 2.79 7.79 8.32
N GLN A 112 2.97 6.57 8.80
CA GLN A 112 2.25 6.03 9.96
C GLN A 112 2.98 6.28 11.28
N PHE A 113 4.17 6.90 11.24
CA PHE A 113 4.83 7.34 12.45
C PHE A 113 4.02 8.44 13.13
N ILE A 114 3.35 8.03 14.19
CA ILE A 114 2.53 8.88 15.03
C ILE A 114 3.44 9.38 16.16
N PHE A 115 3.88 10.63 16.03
CA PHE A 115 4.44 11.34 17.17
C PHE A 115 3.31 11.65 18.15
N ASP A 116 3.39 11.08 19.35
CA ASP A 116 2.46 11.34 20.46
C ASP A 116 2.92 12.57 21.26
N ASP A 117 2.70 13.75 20.68
CA ASP A 117 2.61 14.95 21.53
C ASP A 117 1.19 15.09 22.10
N PRO A 118 1.02 15.59 23.33
CA PRO A 118 -0.28 15.68 23.99
C PRO A 118 -1.35 16.45 23.21
N LYS A 119 -0.99 17.48 22.43
CA LYS A 119 -1.92 18.28 21.63
C LYS A 119 -2.35 17.55 20.35
N THR A 120 -1.41 16.86 19.70
CA THR A 120 -1.71 16.04 18.51
C THR A 120 -2.50 14.79 18.87
N ALA A 121 -2.22 14.17 20.02
CA ALA A 121 -3.02 13.08 20.57
C ALA A 121 -4.46 13.51 20.85
N ALA A 122 -4.66 14.70 21.46
CA ALA A 122 -6.01 15.24 21.69
C ALA A 122 -6.80 15.47 20.40
N ARG A 123 -6.19 16.07 19.36
CA ARG A 123 -6.85 16.25 18.05
C ARG A 123 -7.18 14.92 17.35
N ARG A 124 -6.31 13.92 17.48
CA ARG A 124 -6.55 12.58 16.94
C ARG A 124 -7.74 11.91 17.62
N ARG A 125 -7.82 11.98 18.95
CA ARG A 125 -8.99 11.49 19.71
C ARG A 125 -10.27 12.07 19.15
N THR A 126 -10.34 13.39 18.98
CA THR A 126 -11.53 14.04 18.42
C THR A 126 -11.88 13.51 17.03
N THR A 127 -10.87 13.26 16.20
CA THR A 127 -11.05 12.76 14.82
C THR A 127 -11.46 11.29 14.77
N GLU A 128 -10.85 10.44 15.60
CA GLU A 128 -11.16 9.01 15.71
C GLU A 128 -12.53 8.79 16.33
N LEU A 129 -12.89 9.58 17.35
CA LEU A 129 -14.21 9.56 17.98
C LEU A 129 -15.29 10.03 17.00
N ALA A 130 -15.02 11.08 16.22
CA ALA A 130 -15.91 11.49 15.14
C ALA A 130 -16.04 10.43 14.03
N THR A 131 -14.95 9.72 13.70
CA THR A 131 -14.96 8.66 12.69
C THR A 131 -15.71 7.42 13.18
N LEU A 132 -15.52 7.04 14.44
CA LEU A 132 -16.22 5.94 15.11
C LEU A 132 -17.72 6.25 15.20
N LYS A 133 -18.06 7.48 15.63
CA LYS A 133 -19.45 7.99 15.64
C LYS A 133 -20.10 7.85 14.26
N ARG A 134 -19.45 8.32 13.19
CA ARG A 134 -19.96 8.17 11.82
C ARG A 134 -20.13 6.71 11.40
N LYS A 135 -19.20 5.82 11.77
CA LYS A 135 -19.30 4.38 11.45
C LYS A 135 -20.47 3.72 12.17
N ILE A 136 -20.70 4.07 13.43
CA ILE A 136 -21.85 3.61 14.21
C ILE A 136 -23.13 4.12 13.55
N GLU A 137 -23.24 5.42 13.29
CA GLU A 137 -24.39 6.05 12.63
C GLU A 137 -24.68 5.43 11.24
N ALA A 138 -23.66 5.19 10.42
CA ALA A 138 -23.78 4.55 9.11
C ALA A 138 -24.35 3.12 9.20
N ARG A 139 -23.92 2.32 10.19
CA ARG A 139 -24.46 0.97 10.41
C ARG A 139 -25.89 0.95 10.91
N PHE A 140 -26.30 1.95 11.70
CA PHE A 140 -27.70 2.13 12.09
C PHE A 140 -28.57 2.53 10.90
N PHE A 141 -28.05 3.41 10.03
CA PHE A 141 -28.69 3.79 8.78
C PHE A 141 -28.89 2.61 7.82
N GLU A 142 -27.88 1.77 7.63
CA GLU A 142 -27.98 0.53 6.82
C GLU A 142 -29.05 -0.43 7.32
N LYS A 143 -29.28 -0.49 8.64
CA LYS A 143 -30.32 -1.33 9.26
C LYS A 143 -31.69 -0.66 9.35
N LYS A 144 -31.88 0.54 8.78
CA LYS A 144 -33.11 1.35 8.85
C LYS A 144 -33.60 1.65 10.28
N VAL A 145 -32.69 1.68 11.26
CA VAL A 145 -33.01 1.99 12.66
C VAL A 145 -32.40 3.35 13.02
N ARG A 146 -33.20 4.28 13.55
CA ARG A 146 -32.65 5.55 14.07
C ARG A 146 -31.88 5.28 15.37
N PRO A 147 -30.69 5.87 15.57
CA PRO A 147 -29.99 5.78 16.85
C PRO A 147 -30.87 6.43 17.93
N GLY A 148 -31.25 5.67 18.96
CA GLY A 148 -31.99 6.21 20.10
C GLY A 148 -31.06 6.85 21.13
N ARG A 149 -31.63 7.60 22.09
CA ARG A 149 -30.94 8.22 23.25
C ARG A 149 -29.82 7.37 23.92
N PRO A 150 -29.92 6.03 24.02
CA PRO A 150 -28.85 5.20 24.63
C PRO A 150 -27.52 5.19 23.85
N VAL A 151 -27.54 5.44 22.53
CA VAL A 151 -26.32 5.48 21.70
C VAL A 151 -25.59 6.81 21.89
N GLU A 152 -26.34 7.91 22.02
CA GLU A 152 -25.79 9.24 22.29
C GLU A 152 -25.16 9.30 23.69
N GLN A 153 -25.81 8.71 24.69
CA GLN A 153 -25.25 8.55 26.04
C GLN A 153 -23.99 7.68 26.04
N PHE A 154 -23.97 6.56 25.31
CA PHE A 154 -22.77 5.72 25.20
C PHE A 154 -21.60 6.46 24.54
N ILE A 155 -21.84 7.26 23.49
CA ILE A 155 -20.81 8.07 22.85
C ILE A 155 -20.26 9.12 23.82
N ALA A 156 -21.13 9.76 24.61
CA ALA A 156 -20.73 10.74 25.62
C ALA A 156 -19.90 10.10 26.76
N GLU A 157 -20.31 8.93 27.26
CA GLU A 157 -19.56 8.16 28.27
C GLU A 157 -18.17 7.74 27.77
N LEU A 158 -18.08 7.35 26.50
CA LEU A 158 -16.82 6.93 25.87
C LEU A 158 -15.85 8.11 25.70
N ASP A 159 -16.37 9.30 25.39
CA ASP A 159 -15.59 10.53 25.30
C ASP A 159 -15.02 10.94 26.67
N VAL A 160 -15.82 10.87 27.73
CA VAL A 160 -15.37 11.13 29.11
C VAL A 160 -14.29 10.13 29.57
N LEU A 161 -14.46 8.83 29.28
CA LEU A 161 -13.46 7.81 29.60
C LEU A 161 -12.12 8.04 28.88
N LEU A 162 -12.17 8.46 27.60
CA LEU A 162 -10.99 8.77 26.82
C LEU A 162 -10.30 10.07 27.28
N GLN A 163 -11.05 11.05 27.79
CA GLN A 163 -10.49 12.25 28.40
C GLN A 163 -9.70 11.94 29.67
N ASN A 164 -10.20 11.03 30.51
CA ASN A 164 -9.55 10.65 31.78
C ASN A 164 -8.28 9.82 31.58
N LEU A 165 -8.26 8.88 30.62
CA LEU A 165 -7.10 8.01 30.36
C LEU A 165 -5.85 8.75 29.84
N HIS A 166 -6.03 9.90 29.20
CA HIS A 166 -4.93 10.69 28.65
C HIS A 166 -4.52 11.90 29.49
N ASN A 167 -5.27 12.20 30.54
CA ASN A 167 -4.92 13.16 31.58
C ASN A 167 -4.18 12.48 32.74
N ILE A 168 -3.24 11.56 32.48
CA ILE A 168 -2.29 11.15 33.52
C ILE A 168 -1.40 12.37 33.78
N PRO A 169 -1.49 13.03 34.95
CA PRO A 169 -0.66 14.17 35.24
C PRO A 169 0.78 13.67 35.31
N SER A 170 1.68 14.30 34.55
CA SER A 170 3.09 14.28 34.89
C SER A 170 3.18 14.74 36.35
N THR A 171 3.61 13.87 37.26
CA THR A 171 3.77 14.15 38.68
C THR A 171 4.78 15.28 38.88
N LYS A 172 4.30 16.52 38.82
CA LYS A 172 4.86 17.65 39.55
C LYS A 172 4.09 17.71 40.85
N LYS A 173 4.72 17.29 41.94
CA LYS A 173 4.26 17.61 43.30
C LYS A 173 4.14 19.13 43.40
N GLN A 174 2.92 19.63 43.60
CA GLN A 174 2.71 20.90 44.25
C GLN A 174 1.73 20.66 45.38
N ILE A 175 2.31 20.63 46.59
CA ILE A 175 1.61 20.58 47.85
C ILE A 175 0.92 21.94 48.01
N GLN A 176 -0.40 21.96 48.12
CA GLN A 176 -1.13 23.03 48.77
C GLN A 176 -2.25 22.41 49.60
N PHE A 177 -2.04 22.44 50.92
CA PHE A 177 -3.06 22.24 51.93
C PHE A 177 -4.08 23.38 51.87
N ASN A 178 -5.38 23.09 51.97
CA ASN A 178 -6.25 23.65 53.01
C ASN A 178 -7.70 23.11 53.01
N ARG A 179 -8.02 22.42 54.11
CA ARG A 179 -9.19 22.48 55.01
C ARG A 179 -10.65 22.51 54.48
N THR A 180 -11.39 21.47 54.94
CA THR A 180 -12.79 21.42 55.46
C THR A 180 -13.95 21.65 54.47
N ARG A 181 -15.08 20.93 54.46
CA ARG A 181 -15.90 20.27 55.49
C ARG A 181 -16.97 19.37 54.77
N THR A 182 -17.29 18.18 55.31
CA THR A 182 -18.60 17.44 55.36
C THR A 182 -19.45 17.30 54.06
N ASN A 183 -20.05 16.17 53.64
CA ASN A 183 -20.61 15.00 54.33
C ASN A 183 -20.92 13.87 53.31
N LYS A 184 -20.67 12.62 53.75
CA LYS A 184 -21.42 11.36 53.51
C LYS A 184 -22.03 11.05 52.14
N SER A 185 -21.44 10.09 51.44
CA SER A 185 -21.94 8.69 51.35
C SER A 185 -21.20 7.99 50.22
N PHE A 186 -20.52 6.88 50.52
CA PHE A 186 -20.23 5.73 49.64
C PHE A 186 -19.26 4.82 50.40
N ASP A 187 -19.79 4.11 51.38
CA ASP A 187 -19.16 2.93 51.95
C ASP A 187 -19.15 1.81 50.90
N ASN A 188 -18.16 0.93 51.02
CA ASN A 188 -17.87 -0.28 50.24
C ASN A 188 -17.00 -0.11 49.00
N LEU A 189 -15.69 0.10 49.22
CA LEU A 189 -14.62 -0.50 48.38
C LEU A 189 -13.23 -0.54 49.06
N SER A 190 -13.13 -0.21 50.35
CA SER A 190 -11.87 -0.10 51.11
C SER A 190 -11.35 -1.40 51.72
N SER A 191 -11.94 -2.57 51.45
CA SER A 191 -11.52 -3.84 52.06
C SER A 191 -10.66 -4.76 51.18
N ILE A 192 -10.18 -4.31 50.01
CA ILE A 192 -9.41 -5.19 49.09
C ILE A 192 -7.95 -4.74 48.86
N ILE A 193 -7.51 -3.58 49.37
CA ILE A 193 -6.17 -3.04 49.05
C ILE A 193 -5.18 -3.13 50.24
N GLN A 194 -5.53 -3.78 51.35
CA GLN A 194 -4.71 -3.79 52.57
C GLN A 194 -3.87 -5.05 52.83
N SER A 195 -3.62 -5.89 51.82
CA SER A 195 -2.64 -6.97 51.94
C SER A 195 -1.77 -7.06 50.70
N SER A 196 -0.67 -6.31 50.68
CA SER A 196 0.61 -6.61 49.99
C SER A 196 1.47 -5.33 49.89
N GLN A 197 1.89 -4.77 51.01
CA GLN A 197 3.04 -3.85 51.06
C GLN A 197 4.02 -4.36 52.11
N SER A 198 5.07 -5.04 51.68
CA SER A 198 6.34 -5.03 52.38
C SER A 198 7.49 -5.04 51.37
N SER A 199 8.36 -4.04 51.54
CA SER A 199 9.77 -3.99 51.10
C SER A 199 10.06 -3.76 49.61
N GLN A 200 10.02 -2.50 49.17
CA GLN A 200 10.73 -2.03 47.96
C GLN A 200 11.88 -1.09 48.36
N SER A 201 13.12 -1.54 48.14
CA SER A 201 14.30 -0.67 47.99
C SER A 201 14.18 0.05 46.64
N GLN A 202 13.92 1.36 46.64
CA GLN A 202 13.78 2.15 45.42
C GLN A 202 15.16 2.45 44.79
N VAL A 203 15.53 1.68 43.77
CA VAL A 203 16.57 2.09 42.81
C VAL A 203 15.98 3.16 41.89
N ILE A 204 16.43 4.40 42.04
CA ILE A 204 16.05 5.53 41.17
C ILE A 204 16.78 5.37 39.83
N ILE A 205 16.16 4.70 38.86
CA ILE A 205 16.64 4.65 37.47
C ILE A 205 16.28 5.97 36.77
N ARG A 206 17.29 6.78 36.43
CA ARG A 206 17.12 8.00 35.61
C ARG A 206 16.70 7.64 34.17
N PRO A 207 15.65 8.26 33.59
CA PRO A 207 15.19 7.92 32.25
C PRO A 207 16.14 8.43 31.14
N ARG A 208 16.46 7.56 30.17
CA ARG A 208 17.15 7.90 28.90
C ARG A 208 16.49 9.11 28.22
N LYS A 209 17.30 10.09 27.77
CA LYS A 209 16.84 11.33 27.10
C LYS A 209 15.82 11.02 25.97
N LYS A 210 14.55 11.39 26.17
CA LYS A 210 13.50 11.28 25.14
C LYS A 210 13.93 12.02 23.87
N LYS A 211 14.04 11.32 22.73
CA LYS A 211 14.25 11.96 21.42
C LYS A 211 13.08 12.93 21.15
N ASN A 212 13.38 14.22 21.00
CA ASN A 212 12.36 15.27 20.88
C ASN A 212 11.88 15.39 19.43
N TYR A 213 11.11 14.41 18.94
CA TYR A 213 10.62 14.37 17.56
C TYR A 213 9.83 15.61 17.15
N GLY A 214 9.14 16.28 18.09
CA GLY A 214 8.45 17.54 17.81
C GLY A 214 9.40 18.66 17.36
N ARG A 215 10.57 18.77 17.99
CA ARG A 215 11.63 19.69 17.52
C ARG A 215 12.20 19.27 16.18
N ILE A 216 12.40 17.96 15.97
CA ILE A 216 12.92 17.41 14.71
C ILE A 216 11.95 17.68 13.55
N VAL A 217 10.64 17.46 13.72
CA VAL A 217 9.61 17.77 12.73
C VAL A 217 9.58 19.25 12.40
N LYS A 218 9.63 20.14 13.41
CA LYS A 218 9.67 21.59 13.19
C LYS A 218 10.90 22.00 12.39
N ARG A 219 12.08 21.51 12.77
CA ARG A 219 13.33 21.79 12.05
C ARG A 219 13.30 21.26 10.62
N LEU A 220 12.77 20.06 10.42
CA LEU A 220 12.62 19.46 9.10
C LEU A 220 11.66 20.26 8.21
N LYS A 221 10.49 20.66 8.73
CA LYS A 221 9.55 21.53 8.01
C LYS A 221 10.20 22.86 7.62
N TYR A 222 10.93 23.47 8.54
CA TYR A 222 11.65 24.71 8.29
C TYR A 222 12.73 24.54 7.20
N LYS A 223 13.55 23.47 7.27
CA LYS A 223 14.53 23.14 6.23
C LYS A 223 13.88 22.92 4.86
N ILE A 224 12.78 22.17 4.80
CA ILE A 224 12.04 21.90 3.56
C ILE A 224 11.49 23.20 2.96
N HIS A 225 10.97 24.09 3.82
CA HIS A 225 10.46 25.40 3.40
C HIS A 225 11.57 26.32 2.89
N LEU A 226 12.66 26.47 3.64
CA LEU A 226 13.84 27.27 3.22
C LEU A 226 14.46 26.75 1.93
N ALA A 227 14.53 25.43 1.76
CA ALA A 227 15.11 24.81 0.58
C ALA A 227 14.13 24.73 -0.59
N ASN A 228 12.97 25.39 -0.52
CA ASN A 228 11.90 25.38 -1.53
C ASN A 228 11.65 23.96 -2.09
N THR A 229 11.48 22.99 -1.20
CA THR A 229 11.43 21.57 -1.56
C THR A 229 10.07 20.96 -1.23
N ILE A 230 9.65 20.02 -2.06
CA ILE A 230 8.45 19.22 -1.89
C ILE A 230 8.83 17.87 -1.30
N LEU A 231 8.14 17.48 -0.23
CA LEU A 231 8.15 16.12 0.31
C LEU A 231 6.88 15.40 -0.15
N ARG A 232 7.01 14.38 -1.00
CA ARG A 232 5.89 13.57 -1.48
C ARG A 232 6.17 12.10 -1.30
N LYS A 233 5.11 11.33 -1.08
CA LYS A 233 5.20 9.88 -1.19
C LYS A 233 5.32 9.51 -2.67
N THR A 234 6.18 8.55 -2.98
CA THR A 234 6.34 8.04 -4.34
C THR A 234 5.15 7.17 -4.78
N ASP A 235 4.97 7.04 -6.09
CA ASP A 235 4.05 6.09 -6.71
C ASP A 235 4.61 4.66 -6.57
N LYS A 236 3.73 3.72 -6.21
CA LYS A 236 4.00 2.28 -6.08
C LYS A 236 5.07 1.87 -5.04
N SER A 237 5.74 2.79 -4.34
CA SER A 237 6.61 2.48 -3.19
C SER A 237 6.22 3.27 -1.93
N LYS A 238 6.71 2.82 -0.76
CA LYS A 238 6.48 3.51 0.53
C LYS A 238 7.57 4.54 0.84
N VAL A 239 8.36 4.90 -0.16
CA VAL A 239 9.51 5.79 -0.08
C VAL A 239 9.05 7.25 -0.17
N PHE A 240 9.78 8.15 0.50
CA PHE A 240 9.58 9.58 0.34
C PHE A 240 10.51 10.15 -0.73
N HIS A 241 9.97 11.01 -1.57
CA HIS A 241 10.72 11.81 -2.53
C HIS A 241 10.82 13.25 -2.03
N LEU A 242 12.04 13.75 -1.98
CA LEU A 242 12.38 15.15 -1.75
C LEU A 242 12.87 15.74 -3.08
N GLY A 243 12.11 16.65 -3.67
CA GLY A 243 12.46 17.33 -4.91
C GLY A 243 12.14 18.82 -4.84
N LYS A 244 12.91 19.66 -5.55
CA LYS A 244 12.66 21.11 -5.60
C LYS A 244 11.25 21.41 -6.13
N VAL A 245 10.58 22.41 -5.55
CA VAL A 245 9.23 22.86 -5.95
C VAL A 245 9.21 23.23 -7.43
N GLU A 246 10.21 23.98 -7.90
CA GLU A 246 10.33 24.40 -9.31
C GLU A 246 10.38 23.22 -10.28
N HIS A 247 11.21 22.21 -9.99
CA HIS A 247 11.31 21.00 -10.82
C HIS A 247 9.98 20.23 -10.85
N TYR A 248 9.27 20.21 -9.73
CA TYR A 248 7.99 19.54 -9.63
C TYR A 248 6.91 20.28 -10.42
N GLN A 249 6.86 21.61 -10.31
CA GLN A 249 5.96 22.48 -11.07
C GLN A 249 6.19 22.35 -12.58
N LYS A 250 7.45 22.45 -13.00
CA LYS A 250 7.84 22.25 -14.40
C LYS A 250 7.36 20.89 -14.94
N LYS A 251 7.58 19.81 -14.19
CA LYS A 251 7.12 18.46 -14.59
C LYS A 251 5.60 18.34 -14.64
N SER A 252 4.87 19.02 -13.75
CA SER A 252 3.41 19.02 -13.81
C SER A 252 2.91 19.78 -15.04
N GLU A 253 3.52 20.91 -15.37
CA GLU A 253 3.20 21.70 -16.57
C GLU A 253 3.52 20.91 -17.84
N GLU A 254 4.70 20.30 -17.92
CA GLU A 254 5.09 19.38 -19.00
C GLU A 254 4.07 18.24 -19.17
N TYR A 255 3.57 17.67 -18.06
CA TYR A 255 2.54 16.63 -18.11
C TYR A 255 1.21 17.17 -18.66
N MET A 256 0.77 18.34 -18.20
CA MET A 256 -0.47 18.96 -18.67
C MET A 256 -0.39 19.28 -20.16
N GLU A 257 0.74 19.83 -20.62
CA GLU A 257 0.98 20.17 -22.02
C GLU A 257 1.08 18.91 -22.90
N LYS A 258 1.82 17.89 -22.46
CA LYS A 258 1.95 16.61 -23.18
C LYS A 258 0.58 15.96 -23.42
N THR A 259 -0.27 15.93 -22.40
CA THR A 259 -1.55 15.21 -22.46
C THR A 259 -2.67 16.06 -23.07
N LYS A 260 -2.57 17.39 -22.96
CA LYS A 260 -3.64 18.35 -23.27
C LYS A 260 -4.97 17.97 -22.61
N ALA A 261 -4.90 17.25 -21.49
CA ALA A 261 -6.08 16.68 -20.85
C ALA A 261 -6.84 17.69 -19.98
N TYR A 262 -6.21 18.80 -19.63
CA TYR A 262 -6.72 19.76 -18.67
C TYR A 262 -6.83 21.15 -19.28
N GLN A 263 -7.98 21.77 -19.10
CA GLN A 263 -8.25 23.14 -19.51
C GLN A 263 -8.25 24.03 -18.26
N CYS A 264 -7.38 25.05 -18.24
CA CYS A 264 -7.41 26.08 -17.21
C CYS A 264 -8.61 27.00 -17.42
N LEU A 265 -9.36 27.26 -16.35
CA LEU A 265 -10.53 28.14 -16.34
C LEU A 265 -10.27 29.45 -15.57
N GLY A 266 -9.06 29.62 -15.01
CA GLY A 266 -8.68 30.77 -14.21
C GLY A 266 -9.10 30.68 -12.73
N GLN A 267 -9.05 31.81 -12.02
CA GLN A 267 -9.34 31.91 -10.58
C GLN A 267 -10.82 32.22 -10.28
N ASN A 268 -11.70 32.07 -11.26
CA ASN A 268 -13.05 32.63 -11.20
C ASN A 268 -13.94 31.92 -10.16
N GLY A 269 -14.37 32.63 -9.10
CA GLY A 269 -15.17 32.08 -8.01
C GLY A 269 -16.55 31.55 -8.42
N LEU A 270 -17.06 31.92 -9.61
CA LEU A 270 -18.32 31.44 -10.16
C LEU A 270 -18.34 29.91 -10.35
N LEU A 271 -17.19 29.32 -10.67
CA LEU A 271 -17.02 27.87 -10.84
C LEU A 271 -17.31 27.11 -9.55
N LYS A 272 -16.96 27.67 -8.38
CA LYS A 272 -17.25 27.05 -7.10
C LYS A 272 -18.76 26.98 -6.87
N LYS A 273 -19.49 28.06 -7.18
CA LYS A 273 -20.95 28.10 -7.08
C LYS A 273 -21.61 27.11 -8.05
N GLN A 274 -21.18 27.07 -9.30
CA GLN A 274 -21.67 26.11 -10.30
C GLN A 274 -21.40 24.67 -9.87
N TYR A 275 -20.22 24.40 -9.32
CA TYR A 275 -19.85 23.10 -8.82
C TYR A 275 -20.71 22.66 -7.61
N GLU A 276 -21.01 23.58 -6.70
CA GLU A 276 -21.95 23.36 -5.59
C GLU A 276 -23.38 23.09 -6.11
N GLN A 277 -23.81 23.75 -7.20
CA GLN A 277 -25.11 23.51 -7.86
C GLN A 277 -25.22 22.13 -8.51
N LEU A 278 -24.10 21.46 -8.85
CA LEU A 278 -24.13 20.07 -9.34
C LEU A 278 -24.55 19.07 -8.24
N SER A 279 -24.70 19.52 -6.99
CA SER A 279 -25.09 18.69 -5.86
C SER A 279 -26.38 19.15 -5.22
N ILE A 280 -27.19 18.15 -4.83
CA ILE A 280 -28.44 18.34 -4.07
C ILE A 280 -28.14 18.91 -2.67
N LYS A 281 -26.95 18.63 -2.13
CA LYS A 281 -26.51 19.09 -0.80
C LYS A 281 -25.15 19.76 -0.91
N PRO A 282 -25.10 21.10 -1.07
CA PRO A 282 -23.84 21.85 -1.19
C PRO A 282 -22.88 21.61 -0.01
N ASN A 283 -23.42 21.47 1.21
CA ASN A 283 -22.63 21.26 2.43
C ASN A 283 -21.90 19.91 2.48
N GLU A 284 -22.28 18.94 1.64
CA GLU A 284 -21.63 17.63 1.55
C GLU A 284 -20.56 17.58 0.46
N VAL A 285 -20.36 18.67 -0.30
CA VAL A 285 -19.47 18.73 -1.46
C VAL A 285 -18.18 19.46 -1.16
N GLU A 286 -17.10 18.98 -1.76
CA GLU A 286 -15.80 19.65 -1.74
C GLU A 286 -15.24 19.66 -3.15
N LEU A 287 -14.63 20.78 -3.53
CA LEU A 287 -13.94 20.86 -4.81
C LEU A 287 -12.77 19.89 -4.80
N ALA A 288 -12.70 19.05 -5.84
CA ALA A 288 -11.57 18.15 -5.96
C ALA A 288 -10.26 18.93 -6.13
N HIS A 289 -9.15 18.31 -5.75
CA HIS A 289 -7.82 18.88 -5.98
C HIS A 289 -6.94 17.91 -6.74
N LEU A 290 -6.22 18.43 -7.72
CA LEU A 290 -5.19 17.69 -8.41
C LEU A 290 -3.89 17.74 -7.60
N TYR A 291 -3.25 16.60 -7.46
CA TYR A 291 -1.87 16.51 -6.99
C TYR A 291 -1.15 15.44 -7.79
N TYR A 292 0.17 15.37 -7.63
CA TYR A 292 0.97 14.39 -8.35
C TYR A 292 1.73 13.46 -7.40
N LEU A 293 2.01 12.25 -7.86
CA LEU A 293 2.84 11.27 -7.17
C LEU A 293 4.09 10.98 -8.01
N PRO A 294 5.32 11.15 -7.47
CA PRO A 294 6.55 10.86 -8.19
C PRO A 294 6.73 9.36 -8.47
N LYS A 295 6.87 8.97 -9.75
CA LYS A 295 7.21 7.60 -10.17
C LYS A 295 8.73 7.40 -10.08
N ALA A 296 9.27 7.33 -8.87
CA ALA A 296 10.72 7.30 -8.64
C ALA A 296 11.44 6.03 -9.16
N HIS A 297 10.68 5.00 -9.52
CA HIS A 297 11.20 3.78 -10.16
C HIS A 297 11.37 3.92 -11.69
N LYS A 298 10.91 5.02 -12.30
CA LYS A 298 11.09 5.31 -13.73
C LYS A 298 12.18 6.38 -13.92
N PRO A 299 13.01 6.29 -14.99
CA PRO A 299 13.99 7.32 -15.34
C PRO A 299 13.36 8.71 -15.40
N GLY A 300 14.09 9.73 -14.93
CA GLY A 300 13.58 11.11 -14.87
C GLY A 300 12.50 11.37 -13.80
N THR A 301 12.04 10.35 -13.07
CA THR A 301 11.00 10.47 -12.02
C THR A 301 9.77 11.25 -12.52
N PRO A 302 9.03 10.71 -13.52
CA PRO A 302 7.82 11.34 -14.04
C PRO A 302 6.74 11.40 -12.97
N LEU A 303 5.77 12.29 -13.16
CA LEU A 303 4.68 12.52 -12.22
C LEU A 303 3.42 11.75 -12.63
N ARG A 304 2.68 11.22 -11.65
CA ARG A 304 1.35 10.63 -11.85
C ARG A 304 0.28 11.59 -11.32
N PRO A 305 -0.65 12.12 -12.14
CA PRO A 305 -1.73 12.95 -11.63
C PRO A 305 -2.73 12.10 -10.83
N ILE A 306 -3.26 12.67 -9.75
CA ILE A 306 -4.37 12.10 -8.98
C ILE A 306 -5.34 13.23 -8.66
N ILE A 307 -6.61 13.02 -8.97
CA ILE A 307 -7.68 13.95 -8.62
C ILE A 307 -8.37 13.43 -7.37
N SER A 308 -8.11 14.09 -6.24
CA SER A 308 -8.73 13.75 -4.96
C SER A 308 -10.13 14.35 -4.88
N GLY A 309 -11.15 13.53 -5.11
CA GLY A 309 -12.55 13.97 -5.17
C GLY A 309 -13.50 13.18 -4.29
N LEU A 310 -13.14 12.91 -3.02
CA LEU A 310 -13.97 12.10 -2.10
C LEU A 310 -15.40 12.63 -1.91
N LYS A 311 -15.57 13.95 -2.02
CA LYS A 311 -16.85 14.66 -1.94
C LYS A 311 -17.21 15.35 -3.26
N HIS A 312 -16.67 14.86 -4.37
CA HIS A 312 -16.99 15.40 -5.69
C HIS A 312 -18.46 15.09 -6.05
N PRO A 313 -19.23 16.01 -6.65
CA PRO A 313 -20.65 15.81 -6.95
C PRO A 313 -20.94 14.52 -7.73
N THR A 314 -20.06 14.17 -8.66
CA THR A 314 -20.23 13.00 -9.54
C THR A 314 -19.76 11.68 -8.90
N ILE A 315 -19.12 11.68 -7.72
CA ILE A 315 -18.48 10.46 -7.19
C ILE A 315 -19.46 9.34 -6.87
N LYS A 316 -20.65 9.69 -6.36
CA LYS A 316 -21.70 8.71 -6.03
C LYS A 316 -22.30 8.09 -7.28
N ILE A 317 -22.55 8.91 -8.32
CA ILE A 317 -23.02 8.44 -9.63
C ILE A 317 -21.96 7.55 -10.27
N SER A 318 -20.71 7.99 -10.22
CA SER A 318 -19.57 7.26 -10.76
C SER A 318 -19.42 5.88 -10.14
N LYS A 319 -19.52 5.78 -8.80
CA LYS A 319 -19.46 4.50 -8.09
C LYS A 319 -20.66 3.62 -8.44
N PHE A 320 -21.87 4.17 -8.42
CA PHE A 320 -23.08 3.41 -8.75
C PHE A 320 -23.04 2.80 -10.15
N LEU A 321 -22.63 3.59 -11.15
CA LEU A 321 -22.50 3.10 -12.54
C LEU A 321 -21.41 2.05 -12.66
N ASP A 322 -20.28 2.25 -11.99
CA ASP A 322 -19.17 1.31 -12.00
C ASP A 322 -19.53 -0.03 -11.34
N ASP A 323 -20.22 -0.02 -10.19
CA ASP A 323 -20.74 -1.23 -9.53
C ASP A 323 -21.74 -1.99 -10.44
N LEU A 324 -22.54 -1.26 -11.24
CA LEU A 324 -23.50 -1.82 -12.19
C LEU A 324 -22.84 -2.44 -13.43
N LEU A 325 -21.81 -1.79 -13.96
CA LEU A 325 -21.25 -2.07 -15.28
C LEU A 325 -20.05 -3.02 -15.25
N ARG A 326 -19.28 -3.04 -14.15
CA ARG A 326 -18.03 -3.79 -14.08
C ARG A 326 -18.22 -5.28 -14.30
N ALA A 327 -19.20 -5.89 -13.64
CA ALA A 327 -19.46 -7.33 -13.79
C ALA A 327 -19.81 -7.72 -15.24
N LEU A 328 -20.55 -6.85 -15.95
CA LEU A 328 -20.89 -7.06 -17.35
C LEU A 328 -19.65 -6.98 -18.24
N PHE A 329 -18.76 -6.02 -17.98
CA PHE A 329 -17.50 -5.93 -18.68
C PHE A 329 -16.62 -7.17 -18.44
N ASP A 330 -16.46 -7.58 -17.18
CA ASP A 330 -15.62 -8.72 -16.81
C ASP A 330 -16.11 -10.01 -17.49
N GLN A 331 -17.43 -10.22 -17.55
CA GLN A 331 -18.03 -11.34 -18.27
C GLN A 331 -17.71 -11.28 -19.78
N MET A 332 -17.89 -10.13 -20.42
CA MET A 332 -17.63 -9.96 -21.85
C MET A 332 -16.15 -10.13 -22.21
N ALA A 333 -15.24 -9.62 -21.39
CA ALA A 333 -13.82 -9.49 -21.71
C ALA A 333 -12.95 -10.66 -21.19
N SER A 334 -13.55 -11.64 -20.51
CA SER A 334 -12.90 -12.80 -19.86
C SER A 334 -11.87 -13.56 -20.72
N ASN A 335 -12.05 -13.59 -22.05
CA ASN A 335 -11.13 -14.25 -22.98
C ASN A 335 -9.90 -13.41 -23.37
N SER A 336 -9.93 -12.10 -23.11
CA SER A 336 -8.88 -11.13 -23.48
C SER A 336 -8.24 -10.43 -22.28
N THR A 337 -8.80 -10.59 -21.08
CA THR A 337 -8.29 -9.98 -19.86
C THR A 337 -7.86 -11.05 -18.85
N VAL A 338 -7.05 -10.61 -17.89
CA VAL A 338 -6.70 -11.37 -16.68
C VAL A 338 -6.88 -10.48 -15.47
N THR A 339 -7.17 -11.08 -14.33
CA THR A 339 -7.42 -10.40 -13.05
C THR A 339 -6.24 -10.50 -12.08
N SER A 340 -5.28 -11.37 -12.36
CA SER A 340 -4.07 -11.54 -11.54
C SER A 340 -2.94 -12.19 -12.33
N GLY A 341 -1.71 -12.06 -11.82
CA GLY A 341 -0.58 -12.82 -12.37
C GLY A 341 -0.77 -14.33 -12.25
N PHE A 342 -1.50 -14.82 -11.24
CA PHE A 342 -1.74 -16.26 -11.09
C PHE A 342 -2.61 -16.80 -12.23
N GLU A 343 -3.68 -16.07 -12.57
CA GLU A 343 -4.53 -16.42 -13.71
C GLU A 343 -3.73 -16.42 -15.03
N LEU A 344 -2.82 -15.46 -15.21
CA LEU A 344 -1.93 -15.44 -16.37
C LEU A 344 -1.04 -16.69 -16.42
N ILE A 345 -0.42 -17.07 -15.29
CA ILE A 345 0.43 -18.28 -15.22
C ILE A 345 -0.35 -19.51 -15.67
N GLN A 346 -1.56 -19.72 -15.16
CA GLN A 346 -2.37 -20.89 -15.51
C GLN A 346 -2.60 -20.96 -17.03
N LYS A 347 -3.06 -19.84 -17.64
CA LYS A 347 -3.28 -19.77 -19.09
C LYS A 347 -1.98 -19.90 -19.89
N LEU A 348 -0.88 -19.38 -19.37
CA LEU A 348 0.44 -19.44 -20.02
C LEU A 348 1.05 -20.85 -19.96
N GLN A 349 0.89 -21.55 -18.84
CA GLN A 349 1.30 -22.94 -18.68
C GLN A 349 0.58 -23.83 -19.70
N GLU A 350 -0.76 -23.75 -19.75
CA GLU A 350 -1.57 -24.48 -20.73
C GLU A 350 -1.08 -24.21 -22.17
N TRP A 351 -0.95 -22.94 -22.54
CA TRP A 351 -0.47 -22.56 -23.86
C TRP A 351 0.94 -23.05 -24.17
N SER A 352 1.84 -23.01 -23.17
CA SER A 352 3.26 -23.31 -23.36
C SER A 352 3.51 -24.76 -23.74
N THR A 353 2.68 -25.69 -23.25
CA THR A 353 2.80 -27.12 -23.56
C THR A 353 2.66 -27.45 -25.05
N VAL A 354 1.93 -26.61 -25.81
CA VAL A 354 1.63 -26.84 -27.22
C VAL A 354 2.38 -25.87 -28.14
N ASN A 355 2.56 -24.62 -27.72
CA ASN A 355 2.94 -23.53 -28.63
C ASN A 355 4.31 -22.91 -28.36
N MET A 356 4.93 -23.20 -27.21
CA MET A 356 6.20 -22.59 -26.83
C MET A 356 7.35 -23.23 -27.60
N ARG A 357 8.25 -22.39 -28.11
CA ARG A 357 9.42 -22.73 -28.92
C ARG A 357 10.66 -22.12 -28.30
N GLN A 358 11.83 -22.58 -28.71
CA GLN A 358 13.10 -21.98 -28.31
C GLN A 358 13.20 -20.50 -28.70
N ASP A 359 12.62 -20.11 -29.83
CA ASP A 359 12.60 -18.74 -30.35
C ASP A 359 11.36 -17.94 -29.94
N THR A 360 10.47 -18.50 -29.10
CA THR A 360 9.33 -17.75 -28.56
C THR A 360 9.85 -16.57 -27.74
N ILE A 361 9.35 -15.38 -28.07
CA ILE A 361 9.62 -14.15 -27.31
C ILE A 361 8.35 -13.71 -26.59
N PHE A 362 8.54 -13.06 -25.46
CA PHE A 362 7.47 -12.38 -24.75
C PHE A 362 7.53 -10.89 -25.02
N CYS A 363 6.36 -10.25 -24.96
CA CYS A 363 6.28 -8.81 -25.04
C CYS A 363 5.25 -8.30 -24.04
N THR A 364 5.67 -7.31 -23.26
CA THR A 364 4.81 -6.57 -22.33
C THR A 364 4.64 -5.15 -22.85
N ILE A 365 3.41 -4.68 -22.92
CA ILE A 365 3.08 -3.36 -23.48
C ILE A 365 2.38 -2.54 -22.40
N ASP A 366 2.96 -1.39 -22.04
CA ASP A 366 2.36 -0.38 -21.13
C ASP A 366 1.58 0.63 -21.98
N VAL A 367 0.29 0.80 -21.68
CA VAL A 367 -0.54 1.84 -22.30
C VAL A 367 -0.29 3.17 -21.61
N THR A 368 0.33 4.10 -22.34
CA THR A 368 0.78 5.37 -21.77
C THR A 368 -0.40 6.25 -21.34
N ASP A 369 -0.42 6.62 -20.05
CA ASP A 369 -1.33 7.62 -19.48
C ASP A 369 -2.82 7.32 -19.76
N LEU A 370 -3.20 6.04 -19.84
CA LEU A 370 -4.52 5.53 -20.27
C LEU A 370 -5.71 6.40 -19.81
N TYR A 371 -5.89 6.56 -18.50
CA TYR A 371 -7.06 7.26 -17.96
C TYR A 371 -7.18 8.72 -18.38
N THR A 372 -6.07 9.40 -18.63
CA THR A 372 -6.06 10.80 -19.08
C THR A 372 -6.16 10.94 -20.60
N MET A 373 -5.92 9.87 -21.34
CA MET A 373 -5.86 9.90 -22.80
C MET A 373 -7.11 9.37 -23.48
N VAL A 374 -7.91 8.50 -22.84
CA VAL A 374 -9.16 7.98 -23.42
C VAL A 374 -10.10 9.13 -23.81
N PRO A 375 -10.49 9.28 -25.09
CA PRO A 375 -11.43 10.31 -25.50
C PRO A 375 -12.80 10.13 -24.81
N GLN A 376 -13.36 11.21 -24.27
CA GLN A 376 -14.55 11.12 -23.41
C GLN A 376 -15.79 10.62 -24.17
N ALA A 377 -15.99 11.09 -25.41
CA ALA A 377 -17.14 10.72 -26.20
C ALA A 377 -17.04 9.25 -26.66
N GLU A 378 -15.89 8.85 -27.18
CA GLU A 378 -15.58 7.52 -27.71
C GLU A 378 -15.54 6.47 -26.59
N GLY A 379 -15.09 6.86 -25.38
CA GLY A 379 -15.19 6.02 -24.19
C GLY A 379 -16.64 5.70 -23.83
N VAL A 380 -17.51 6.71 -23.81
CA VAL A 380 -18.95 6.50 -23.57
C VAL A 380 -19.61 5.74 -24.73
N LEU A 381 -19.18 5.98 -25.97
CA LEU A 381 -19.65 5.22 -27.14
C LEU A 381 -19.24 3.74 -27.05
N SER A 382 -18.04 3.46 -26.57
CA SER A 382 -17.55 2.10 -26.33
C SER A 382 -18.40 1.40 -25.27
N LEU A 383 -18.78 2.10 -24.20
CA LEU A 383 -19.76 1.58 -23.24
C LEU A 383 -21.09 1.23 -23.92
N LYS A 384 -21.62 2.13 -24.77
CA LYS A 384 -22.85 1.83 -25.53
C LYS A 384 -22.68 0.58 -26.41
N LYS A 385 -21.58 0.47 -27.15
CA LYS A 385 -21.27 -0.70 -28.00
C LYS A 385 -21.26 -2.00 -27.19
N MET A 386 -20.68 -1.99 -25.98
CA MET A 386 -20.71 -3.15 -25.08
C MET A 386 -22.15 -3.53 -24.72
N LEU A 387 -22.96 -2.56 -24.30
CA LEU A 387 -24.36 -2.81 -23.91
C LEU A 387 -25.21 -3.33 -25.09
N ASP A 388 -24.98 -2.78 -26.28
CA ASP A 388 -25.61 -3.23 -27.53
C ASP A 388 -25.20 -4.68 -27.87
N GLN A 389 -23.92 -5.04 -27.72
CA GLN A 389 -23.43 -6.41 -27.94
C GLN A 389 -24.02 -7.42 -26.96
N LEU A 390 -24.23 -7.01 -25.72
CA LEU A 390 -24.91 -7.81 -24.70
C LEU A 390 -26.42 -7.88 -24.90
N LYS A 391 -26.97 -7.18 -25.90
CA LYS A 391 -28.42 -7.11 -26.22
C LYS A 391 -29.28 -6.69 -25.03
N LEU A 392 -28.72 -5.89 -24.13
CA LEU A 392 -29.45 -5.38 -22.97
C LEU A 392 -30.37 -4.24 -23.42
N LYS A 393 -31.48 -4.03 -22.70
CA LYS A 393 -32.35 -2.84 -22.85
C LYS A 393 -32.39 -2.00 -21.58
N GLU A 394 -32.19 -2.66 -20.45
CA GLU A 394 -32.10 -2.04 -19.13
C GLU A 394 -31.16 -2.84 -18.23
N ILE A 395 -30.62 -2.17 -17.21
CA ILE A 395 -29.75 -2.76 -16.19
C ILE A 395 -30.16 -2.19 -14.84
N GLY A 396 -30.52 -3.06 -13.89
CA GLY A 396 -30.97 -2.61 -12.56
C GLY A 396 -32.16 -1.64 -12.63
N LYS A 397 -33.11 -1.89 -13.54
CA LYS A 397 -34.28 -1.03 -13.82
C LYS A 397 -33.97 0.34 -14.44
N LEU A 398 -32.72 0.57 -14.87
CA LEU A 398 -32.35 1.76 -15.61
C LEU A 398 -32.24 1.44 -17.09
N LYS A 399 -32.95 2.22 -17.91
CA LYS A 399 -32.78 2.21 -19.37
C LYS A 399 -31.34 2.55 -19.75
N ILE A 400 -30.84 1.94 -20.82
CA ILE A 400 -29.47 2.15 -21.31
C ILE A 400 -29.22 3.63 -21.62
N GLU A 401 -30.19 4.35 -22.19
CA GLU A 401 -30.03 5.78 -22.50
C GLU A 401 -29.73 6.60 -21.25
N THR A 402 -30.34 6.24 -20.12
CA THR A 402 -30.07 6.87 -18.83
C THR A 402 -28.66 6.57 -18.35
N ILE A 403 -28.20 5.32 -18.46
CA ILE A 403 -26.85 4.89 -18.10
C ILE A 403 -25.80 5.65 -18.93
N ILE A 404 -26.02 5.75 -20.25
CA ILE A 404 -25.14 6.49 -21.17
C ILE A 404 -25.13 7.99 -20.84
N ARG A 405 -26.29 8.59 -20.58
CA ARG A 405 -26.40 10.01 -20.20
C ARG A 405 -25.67 10.31 -18.89
N LEU A 406 -25.84 9.46 -17.87
CA LEU A 406 -25.14 9.60 -16.59
C LEU A 406 -23.63 9.36 -16.75
N SER A 407 -23.22 8.41 -17.57
CA SER A 407 -21.80 8.15 -17.85
C SER A 407 -21.14 9.34 -18.53
N ARG A 408 -21.79 9.91 -19.55
CA ARG A 408 -21.35 11.17 -20.18
C ARG A 408 -21.25 12.30 -19.15
N PHE A 409 -22.26 12.46 -18.30
CA PHE A 409 -22.26 13.48 -17.25
C PHE A 409 -21.07 13.35 -16.30
N VAL A 410 -20.74 12.12 -15.85
CA VAL A 410 -19.57 11.87 -14.99
C VAL A 410 -18.26 12.19 -15.73
N MET A 411 -18.13 11.81 -17.00
CA MET A 411 -16.91 12.03 -17.77
C MET A 411 -16.65 13.52 -18.06
N THR A 412 -17.69 14.31 -18.36
CA THR A 412 -17.53 15.71 -18.78
C THR A 412 -17.49 16.72 -17.62
N ASN A 413 -18.00 16.36 -16.44
CA ASN A 413 -18.09 17.27 -15.28
C ASN A 413 -17.00 17.03 -14.25
N ASN A 414 -15.76 16.83 -14.70
CA ASN A 414 -14.58 16.66 -13.84
C ASN A 414 -13.89 18.02 -13.61
N TYR A 415 -14.27 18.70 -12.52
CA TYR A 415 -13.72 20.00 -12.13
C TYR A 415 -12.88 19.89 -10.87
N PHE A 416 -11.75 20.58 -10.83
CA PHE A 416 -10.84 20.54 -9.70
C PHE A 416 -10.00 21.81 -9.61
N SER A 417 -9.33 21.98 -8.47
CA SER A 417 -8.35 23.04 -8.25
C SER A 417 -6.93 22.51 -8.34
N TYR A 418 -6.02 23.34 -8.84
CA TYR A 418 -4.59 23.11 -8.83
C TYR A 418 -3.85 24.44 -8.78
N ASN A 419 -2.90 24.60 -7.85
CA ASN A 419 -2.12 25.83 -7.67
C ASN A 419 -2.95 27.14 -7.66
N GLY A 420 -4.10 27.12 -6.98
CA GLY A 420 -4.98 28.30 -6.87
C GLY A 420 -5.82 28.61 -8.11
N GLN A 421 -5.73 27.80 -9.17
CA GLN A 421 -6.52 27.92 -10.39
C GLN A 421 -7.56 26.80 -10.47
N PHE A 422 -8.66 27.05 -11.17
CA PHE A 422 -9.67 26.06 -11.49
C PHE A 422 -9.41 25.44 -12.85
N TYR A 423 -9.65 24.13 -12.95
CA TYR A 423 -9.47 23.35 -14.16
C TYR A 423 -10.67 22.46 -14.42
N ARG A 424 -10.88 22.15 -15.70
CA ARG A 424 -11.75 21.07 -16.16
C ARG A 424 -10.92 20.04 -16.92
N GLN A 425 -11.17 18.77 -16.67
CA GLN A 425 -10.61 17.71 -17.50
C GLN A 425 -11.44 17.55 -18.78
N VAL A 426 -10.80 17.77 -19.92
CA VAL A 426 -11.41 17.76 -21.26
C VAL A 426 -11.08 16.50 -22.07
N ARG A 427 -10.08 15.72 -21.62
CA ARG A 427 -9.70 14.42 -22.20
C ARG A 427 -9.49 13.41 -21.08
N GLY A 428 -9.84 12.15 -21.33
CA GLY A 428 -9.80 11.14 -20.28
C GLY A 428 -10.85 11.36 -19.19
N GLY A 429 -10.77 10.54 -18.16
CA GLY A 429 -11.50 10.71 -16.91
C GLY A 429 -10.58 10.95 -15.73
N ALA A 430 -11.15 11.38 -14.61
CA ALA A 430 -10.39 11.68 -13.41
C ALA A 430 -9.74 10.41 -12.84
N MET A 431 -8.40 10.43 -12.68
CA MET A 431 -7.68 9.38 -11.95
C MET A 431 -8.07 9.44 -10.46
N GLY A 432 -9.14 8.72 -10.12
CA GLY A 432 -9.82 8.77 -8.83
C GLY A 432 -11.34 8.54 -8.93
N SER A 433 -11.93 8.68 -10.12
CA SER A 433 -13.31 8.32 -10.41
C SER A 433 -13.43 6.82 -10.71
N PRO A 434 -14.29 6.06 -10.00
CA PRO A 434 -14.49 4.62 -10.25
C PRO A 434 -14.92 4.30 -11.69
N LEU A 435 -15.82 5.11 -12.26
CA LEU A 435 -16.37 4.89 -13.60
C LEU A 435 -15.31 5.04 -14.70
N THR A 436 -14.30 5.89 -14.47
CA THR A 436 -13.21 6.10 -15.42
C THR A 436 -12.49 4.79 -15.73
N LEU A 437 -12.34 3.91 -14.73
CA LEU A 437 -11.78 2.57 -14.92
C LEU A 437 -12.62 1.74 -15.90
N THR A 438 -13.91 1.63 -15.63
CA THR A 438 -14.83 0.83 -16.44
C THR A 438 -14.94 1.36 -17.87
N ILE A 439 -15.01 2.68 -18.06
CA ILE A 439 -15.02 3.30 -19.40
C ILE A 439 -13.71 3.06 -20.15
N SER A 440 -12.57 3.21 -19.48
CA SER A 440 -11.26 2.97 -20.11
C SER A 440 -11.10 1.51 -20.52
N ASN A 441 -11.57 0.58 -19.70
CA ASN A 441 -11.60 -0.84 -20.01
C ASN A 441 -12.50 -1.17 -21.21
N CYS A 442 -13.70 -0.58 -21.28
CA CYS A 442 -14.59 -0.72 -22.43
C CYS A 442 -13.94 -0.20 -23.71
N PHE A 443 -13.35 0.99 -23.66
CA PHE A 443 -12.64 1.59 -24.79
C PHE A 443 -11.49 0.69 -25.26
N MET A 444 -10.64 0.24 -24.33
CA MET A 444 -9.51 -0.63 -24.64
C MET A 444 -9.94 -1.97 -25.23
N TYR A 445 -11.04 -2.56 -24.76
CA TYR A 445 -11.55 -3.82 -25.31
C TYR A 445 -11.88 -3.73 -26.81
N PHE A 446 -12.47 -2.62 -27.27
CA PHE A 446 -12.74 -2.43 -28.69
C PHE A 446 -11.48 -2.05 -29.48
N PHE A 447 -10.62 -1.20 -28.92
CA PHE A 447 -9.34 -0.82 -29.52
C PHE A 447 -8.44 -2.04 -29.75
N GLU A 448 -8.34 -2.93 -28.77
CA GLU A 448 -7.38 -4.04 -28.78
C GLU A 448 -7.87 -5.27 -29.54
N ARG A 449 -9.14 -5.33 -29.93
CA ARG A 449 -9.74 -6.52 -30.55
C ARG A 449 -8.99 -7.00 -31.79
N GLN A 450 -8.56 -6.06 -32.64
CA GLN A 450 -7.77 -6.39 -33.83
C GLN A 450 -6.38 -6.91 -33.45
N ILE A 451 -5.74 -6.34 -32.42
CA ILE A 451 -4.44 -6.77 -31.92
C ILE A 451 -4.54 -8.19 -31.38
N ALA A 452 -5.49 -8.44 -30.47
CA ALA A 452 -5.72 -9.74 -29.87
C ALA A 452 -5.99 -10.82 -30.93
N ASN A 453 -6.80 -10.52 -31.95
CA ASN A 453 -7.05 -11.45 -33.05
C ASN A 453 -5.79 -11.73 -33.89
N GLN A 454 -4.99 -10.71 -34.22
CA GLN A 454 -3.72 -10.90 -34.94
C GLN A 454 -2.76 -11.81 -34.18
N ILE A 455 -2.65 -11.63 -32.85
CA ILE A 455 -1.80 -12.47 -32.01
C ILE A 455 -2.32 -13.92 -31.96
N ARG A 456 -3.62 -14.11 -31.69
CA ARG A 456 -4.23 -15.44 -31.60
C ARG A 456 -4.15 -16.22 -32.92
N ASN A 457 -4.33 -15.54 -34.06
CA ASN A 457 -4.21 -16.17 -35.39
C ASN A 457 -2.79 -16.68 -35.68
N SER A 458 -1.80 -16.22 -34.92
CA SER A 458 -0.42 -16.70 -34.99
C SER A 458 -0.03 -17.70 -33.90
N CYS A 459 -1.03 -18.29 -33.25
CA CYS A 459 -0.87 -19.18 -32.10
C CYS A 459 -0.22 -18.48 -30.89
N GLY A 460 -0.25 -17.15 -30.80
CA GLY A 460 0.19 -16.40 -29.63
C GLY A 460 -0.92 -16.21 -28.60
N LEU A 461 -0.54 -15.87 -27.36
CA LEU A 461 -1.44 -15.42 -26.31
C LEU A 461 -1.55 -13.91 -26.27
N TYR A 462 -2.74 -13.43 -25.93
CA TYR A 462 -3.00 -12.02 -25.65
C TYR A 462 -3.83 -11.92 -24.38
N PHE A 463 -3.31 -11.21 -23.38
CA PHE A 463 -4.06 -10.85 -22.18
C PHE A 463 -3.73 -9.44 -21.72
N ARG A 464 -4.76 -8.72 -21.28
CA ARG A 464 -4.61 -7.40 -20.66
C ARG A 464 -5.02 -7.41 -19.18
N TYR A 465 -4.20 -6.79 -18.36
CA TYR A 465 -4.53 -6.37 -17.00
C TYR A 465 -4.58 -4.85 -16.96
N ILE A 466 -5.79 -4.27 -17.01
CA ILE A 466 -6.00 -2.82 -16.97
C ILE A 466 -5.19 -2.08 -18.07
N ASP A 467 -4.03 -1.50 -17.74
CA ASP A 467 -3.12 -0.76 -18.62
C ASP A 467 -1.91 -1.57 -19.11
N ASP A 468 -1.67 -2.74 -18.51
CA ASP A 468 -0.57 -3.63 -18.87
C ASP A 468 -1.08 -4.76 -19.79
N ILE A 469 -0.47 -4.93 -20.96
CA ILE A 469 -0.77 -6.00 -21.92
C ILE A 469 0.39 -7.00 -21.95
N PHE A 470 0.09 -8.29 -21.97
CA PHE A 470 1.03 -9.38 -22.15
C PHE A 470 0.71 -10.13 -23.45
N ILE A 471 1.73 -10.33 -24.28
CA ILE A 471 1.63 -11.15 -25.50
C ILE A 471 2.79 -12.14 -25.62
N THR A 472 2.49 -13.32 -26.16
CA THR A 472 3.51 -14.29 -26.60
C THR A 472 3.61 -14.25 -28.12
N ILE A 473 4.83 -14.33 -28.65
CA ILE A 473 5.11 -14.11 -30.07
C ILE A 473 6.10 -15.14 -30.58
N ASN A 474 5.72 -15.79 -31.68
CA ASN A 474 6.57 -16.71 -32.45
C ASN A 474 7.00 -16.09 -33.79
N TRP A 475 7.03 -14.75 -33.85
CA TRP A 475 7.43 -13.97 -35.02
C TRP A 475 8.86 -13.44 -34.84
N PRO A 476 9.56 -13.15 -35.94
CA PRO A 476 10.79 -12.37 -35.87
C PRO A 476 10.55 -11.02 -35.16
N VAL A 477 11.42 -10.65 -34.21
CA VAL A 477 11.35 -9.40 -33.43
C VAL A 477 11.14 -8.16 -34.34
N ARG A 478 11.84 -8.12 -35.48
CA ARG A 478 11.70 -7.03 -36.47
C ARG A 478 10.28 -6.85 -37.01
N HIS A 479 9.50 -7.92 -37.13
CA HIS A 479 8.11 -7.85 -37.57
C HIS A 479 7.23 -7.35 -36.43
N LEU A 480 7.46 -7.82 -35.21
CA LEU A 480 6.75 -7.35 -34.03
C LEU A 480 6.92 -5.84 -33.82
N LEU A 481 8.14 -5.31 -33.93
CA LEU A 481 8.40 -3.87 -33.83
C LEU A 481 7.60 -3.06 -34.87
N LYS A 482 7.62 -3.49 -36.14
CA LYS A 482 6.81 -2.87 -37.20
C LYS A 482 5.30 -2.96 -36.92
N GLN A 483 4.83 -4.04 -36.32
CA GLN A 483 3.42 -4.19 -35.94
C GLN A 483 3.06 -3.26 -34.78
N ILE A 484 3.92 -3.10 -33.78
CA ILE A 484 3.72 -2.14 -32.69
C ILE A 484 3.64 -0.71 -33.24
N ASP A 485 4.49 -0.35 -34.21
CA ASP A 485 4.42 0.96 -34.88
C ASP A 485 3.09 1.17 -35.61
N ARG A 486 2.50 0.11 -36.18
CA ARG A 486 1.18 0.16 -36.82
C ARG A 486 0.06 0.24 -35.79
N TRP A 487 0.12 -0.53 -34.70
CA TRP A 487 -0.86 -0.45 -33.61
C TRP A 487 -0.87 0.94 -32.96
N ASN A 488 0.28 1.59 -32.85
CA ASN A 488 0.40 2.98 -32.40
C ASN A 488 -0.25 4.04 -33.32
N LYS A 489 -0.69 3.63 -34.52
CA LYS A 489 -1.44 4.44 -35.48
C LYS A 489 -2.94 4.14 -35.49
N PHE A 490 -3.41 3.14 -34.73
CA PHE A 490 -4.85 2.81 -34.65
C PHE A 490 -5.66 3.94 -34.02
N ASP A 491 -5.05 4.65 -33.07
CA ASP A 491 -5.67 5.78 -32.38
C ASP A 491 -4.59 6.82 -32.05
N GLU A 492 -4.91 8.10 -32.24
CA GLU A 492 -3.96 9.20 -31.97
C GLU A 492 -3.69 9.40 -30.48
N ASN A 493 -4.65 9.05 -29.62
CA ASN A 493 -4.65 9.22 -28.17
C ASN A 493 -3.91 8.08 -27.47
N ILE A 494 -4.01 6.86 -27.99
CA ILE A 494 -3.40 5.68 -27.37
C ILE A 494 -1.96 5.50 -27.87
N LYS A 495 -1.04 5.35 -26.91
CA LYS A 495 0.36 5.02 -27.19
C LYS A 495 0.78 3.79 -26.40
N LEU A 496 1.35 2.85 -27.13
CA LEU A 496 1.80 1.54 -26.70
C LEU A 496 3.33 1.55 -26.57
N SER A 497 3.83 1.31 -25.36
CA SER A 497 5.26 1.19 -25.08
C SER A 497 5.59 -0.28 -24.81
N ALA A 498 6.25 -0.93 -25.76
CA ALA A 498 6.60 -2.34 -25.68
C ALA A 498 7.97 -2.60 -25.05
N ASN A 499 8.07 -3.66 -24.27
CA ASN A 499 9.32 -4.28 -23.83
C ASN A 499 9.31 -5.75 -24.29
N ILE A 500 10.32 -6.16 -25.03
CA ILE A 500 10.38 -7.44 -25.75
C ILE A 500 11.63 -8.19 -25.29
N GLY A 501 11.51 -9.48 -25.02
CA GLY A 501 12.65 -10.33 -24.72
C GLY A 501 12.26 -11.79 -24.48
N SER A 502 13.26 -12.64 -24.31
CA SER A 502 13.07 -13.99 -23.75
C SER A 502 12.65 -13.93 -22.28
N THR A 503 12.98 -12.84 -21.59
CA THR A 503 12.59 -12.56 -20.20
C THR A 503 11.87 -11.22 -20.12
N VAL A 504 10.66 -11.21 -19.57
CA VAL A 504 9.86 -10.00 -19.37
C VAL A 504 9.21 -9.99 -17.99
N ASN A 505 8.80 -8.80 -17.54
CA ASN A 505 8.11 -8.63 -16.27
C ASN A 505 6.68 -8.18 -16.50
N PHE A 506 5.70 -8.91 -15.96
CA PHE A 506 4.28 -8.56 -16.05
C PHE A 506 3.65 -8.58 -14.66
N LEU A 507 3.06 -7.45 -14.25
CA LEU A 507 2.58 -7.24 -12.87
C LEU A 507 3.71 -7.49 -11.84
N ASP A 508 3.58 -8.62 -11.16
CA ASP A 508 4.35 -9.07 -10.01
C ASP A 508 5.14 -10.35 -10.34
N LEU A 509 5.25 -10.66 -11.65
CA LEU A 509 5.87 -11.84 -12.25
C LEU A 509 7.06 -11.50 -13.14
N SER A 510 8.10 -12.33 -13.07
CA SER A 510 9.15 -12.44 -14.08
C SER A 510 8.90 -13.73 -14.85
N ILE A 511 8.78 -13.62 -16.17
CA ILE A 511 8.44 -14.71 -17.07
C ILE A 511 9.60 -14.86 -18.05
N GLU A 512 10.14 -16.07 -18.16
CA GLU A 512 11.31 -16.38 -18.95
C GLU A 512 11.09 -17.64 -19.81
N ASN A 513 11.64 -17.60 -21.02
CA ASN A 513 11.76 -18.73 -21.90
C ASN A 513 13.20 -19.25 -21.83
N GLN A 514 13.38 -20.44 -21.25
CA GLN A 514 14.65 -21.15 -21.23
C GLN A 514 14.58 -22.30 -22.23
N ASP A 515 15.05 -22.05 -23.46
CA ASP A 515 15.13 -23.05 -24.54
C ASP A 515 13.82 -23.82 -24.80
N GLY A 516 12.69 -23.12 -24.79
CA GLY A 516 11.36 -23.69 -25.03
C GLY A 516 10.64 -24.12 -23.75
N GLN A 517 11.25 -23.95 -22.58
CA GLN A 517 10.62 -24.20 -21.29
C GLN A 517 10.21 -22.90 -20.60
N LEU A 518 8.98 -22.89 -20.06
CA LEU A 518 8.44 -21.76 -19.32
C LEU A 518 9.02 -21.73 -17.90
N TYR A 519 9.66 -20.62 -17.55
CA TYR A 519 10.16 -20.35 -16.21
C TYR A 519 9.52 -19.09 -15.63
N THR A 520 9.02 -19.16 -14.40
CA THR A 520 8.36 -18.04 -13.75
C THR A 520 8.85 -17.84 -12.33
N THR A 521 9.00 -16.58 -11.92
CA THR A 521 9.41 -16.20 -10.55
C THR A 521 8.72 -14.91 -10.12
N ILE A 522 8.88 -14.55 -8.84
CA ILE A 522 8.36 -13.28 -8.32
C ILE A 522 9.21 -12.13 -8.83
N PHE A 523 8.58 -11.16 -9.50
CA PHE A 523 9.24 -9.90 -9.83
C PHE A 523 9.00 -8.85 -8.74
N GLN A 524 10.07 -8.16 -8.36
CA GLN A 524 10.03 -6.98 -7.50
C GLN A 524 10.73 -5.84 -8.22
N LYS A 525 10.11 -4.66 -8.19
CA LYS A 525 10.73 -3.46 -8.79
C LYS A 525 12.04 -3.13 -8.06
N PRO A 526 13.04 -2.53 -8.73
CA PRO A 526 14.29 -2.13 -8.07
C PRO A 526 14.10 -1.20 -6.86
N SER A 527 13.02 -0.42 -6.84
CA SER A 527 12.65 0.46 -5.72
C SER A 527 11.83 -0.24 -4.63
N TYR A 528 11.65 -1.55 -4.70
CA TYR A 528 10.91 -2.32 -3.72
C TYR A 528 11.72 -2.36 -2.42
N GLU A 529 11.04 -2.04 -1.32
CA GLU A 529 11.58 -2.24 0.01
C GLU A 529 10.81 -3.39 0.65
N PRO A 530 11.50 -4.30 1.37
CA PRO A 530 10.88 -5.41 2.09
C PRO A 530 10.13 -4.94 3.35
N TYR A 531 9.28 -3.91 3.22
CA TYR A 531 8.52 -3.30 4.29
C TYR A 531 7.10 -3.86 4.34
N TYR A 532 6.93 -4.88 5.17
CA TYR A 532 5.63 -5.40 5.57
C TYR A 532 5.05 -4.58 6.71
N LEU A 533 3.82 -4.92 7.11
CA LEU A 533 3.26 -4.34 8.32
C LEU A 533 4.08 -4.78 9.53
N PRO A 534 4.75 -3.88 10.27
CA PRO A 534 5.60 -4.29 11.39
C PRO A 534 4.81 -5.06 12.44
N PHE A 535 5.42 -6.11 13.00
CA PHE A 535 4.72 -6.98 13.96
C PHE A 535 4.31 -6.24 15.24
N ASN A 536 5.09 -5.24 15.65
CA ASN A 536 4.82 -4.37 16.80
C ASN A 536 3.81 -3.25 16.51
N SER A 537 3.22 -3.18 15.31
CA SER A 537 2.20 -2.19 15.01
C SER A 537 0.84 -2.52 15.67
N ILE A 538 0.04 -1.47 15.93
CA ILE A 538 -1.30 -1.50 16.55
C ILE A 538 -2.37 -1.95 15.54
N HIS A 539 -2.08 -3.00 14.80
CA HIS A 539 -3.02 -3.63 13.88
C HIS A 539 -3.51 -4.96 14.46
N PRO A 540 -4.74 -5.40 14.12
CA PRO A 540 -5.25 -6.68 14.56
C PRO A 540 -4.26 -7.83 14.26
N LEU A 541 -4.09 -8.73 15.24
CA LEU A 541 -3.09 -9.81 15.14
C LEU A 541 -3.32 -10.72 13.93
N HIS A 542 -4.59 -10.98 13.58
CA HIS A 542 -4.92 -11.80 12.41
C HIS A 542 -4.39 -11.22 11.09
N MET A 543 -4.38 -9.87 10.94
CA MET A 543 -3.82 -9.24 9.75
C MET A 543 -2.30 -9.46 9.66
N LYS A 544 -1.61 -9.36 10.80
CA LYS A 544 -0.17 -9.59 10.89
C LYS A 544 0.16 -11.06 10.61
N LYS A 545 -0.52 -12.00 11.28
CA LYS A 545 -0.35 -13.44 11.07
C LYS A 545 -0.62 -13.87 9.61
N ASN A 546 -1.56 -13.23 8.92
CA ASN A 546 -1.87 -13.57 7.53
C ASN A 546 -0.80 -13.11 6.51
N ILE A 547 0.09 -12.17 6.86
CA ILE A 547 1.11 -11.67 5.92
C ILE A 547 2.11 -12.77 5.52
N PRO A 548 2.78 -13.47 6.45
CA PRO A 548 3.65 -14.59 6.10
C PRO A 548 2.95 -15.65 5.23
N PHE A 549 1.72 -16.02 5.60
CA PHE A 549 0.90 -16.98 4.84
C PHE A 549 0.66 -16.51 3.40
N ALA A 550 0.14 -15.28 3.23
CA ALA A 550 -0.25 -14.77 1.92
C ALA A 550 0.96 -14.55 0.99
N MET A 551 2.09 -14.10 1.54
CA MET A 551 3.32 -13.90 0.76
C MET A 551 3.96 -15.22 0.35
N LEU A 552 3.95 -16.24 1.22
CA LEU A 552 4.46 -17.55 0.85
C LEU A 552 3.55 -18.24 -0.18
N LEU A 553 2.23 -18.10 -0.04
CA LEU A 553 1.27 -18.58 -1.03
C LEU A 553 1.52 -17.95 -2.41
N ARG A 554 1.85 -16.66 -2.47
CA ARG A 554 2.28 -16.02 -3.73
C ARG A 554 3.54 -16.67 -4.30
N ALA A 555 4.52 -16.99 -3.46
CA ALA A 555 5.76 -17.62 -3.92
C ALA A 555 5.51 -18.98 -4.57
N ILE A 556 4.72 -19.85 -3.93
CA ILE A 556 4.35 -21.15 -4.50
C ILE A 556 3.60 -21.00 -5.82
N ARG A 557 2.64 -20.07 -5.87
CA ARG A 557 1.84 -19.84 -7.08
C ARG A 557 2.65 -19.32 -8.26
N TYR A 558 3.77 -18.64 -8.00
CA TYR A 558 4.51 -17.89 -9.03
C TYR A 558 5.83 -18.56 -9.43
N CYS A 559 6.46 -19.31 -8.54
CA CYS A 559 7.76 -19.93 -8.80
C CYS A 559 7.56 -21.26 -9.54
N SER A 560 8.14 -21.39 -10.73
CA SER A 560 8.04 -22.62 -11.54
C SER A 560 8.94 -23.75 -11.05
N THR A 561 9.95 -23.45 -10.21
CA THR A 561 10.88 -24.46 -9.70
C THR A 561 11.00 -24.42 -8.19
N PHE A 562 11.30 -25.58 -7.60
CA PHE A 562 11.51 -25.68 -6.17
C PHE A 562 12.63 -24.75 -5.68
N GLN A 563 13.71 -24.62 -6.45
CA GLN A 563 14.84 -23.76 -6.10
C GLN A 563 14.46 -22.28 -6.04
N THR A 564 13.63 -21.81 -6.97
CA THR A 564 13.17 -20.41 -6.95
C THR A 564 12.22 -20.13 -5.80
N TYR A 565 11.34 -21.08 -5.51
CA TYR A 565 10.51 -21.01 -4.33
C TYR A 565 11.33 -20.92 -3.04
N LEU A 566 12.38 -21.75 -2.88
CA LEU A 566 13.26 -21.68 -1.71
C LEU A 566 13.95 -20.31 -1.60
N ASN A 567 14.47 -19.79 -2.71
CA ASN A 567 15.09 -18.47 -2.74
C ASN A 567 14.10 -17.37 -2.32
N GLU A 568 12.86 -17.40 -2.82
CA GLU A 568 11.83 -16.43 -2.45
C GLU A 568 11.33 -16.61 -1.00
N ARG A 569 11.24 -17.85 -0.51
CA ARG A 569 10.91 -18.17 0.88
C ARG A 569 11.94 -17.58 1.84
N GLU A 570 13.23 -17.73 1.56
CA GLU A 570 14.29 -17.16 2.40
C GLU A 570 14.33 -15.63 2.35
N LYS A 571 14.16 -15.03 1.16
CA LYS A 571 14.00 -13.57 1.03
C LYS A 571 12.81 -13.07 1.86
N LEU A 572 11.67 -13.77 1.81
CA LEU A 572 10.49 -13.44 2.61
C LEU A 572 10.75 -13.58 4.11
N ARG A 573 11.41 -14.67 4.55
CA ARG A 573 11.78 -14.88 5.96
C ARG A 573 12.63 -13.71 6.47
N MET A 574 13.68 -13.35 5.74
CA MET A 574 14.55 -12.23 6.10
C MET A 574 13.78 -10.92 6.17
N ALA A 575 12.92 -10.64 5.20
CA ALA A 575 12.07 -9.46 5.22
C ALA A 575 11.12 -9.43 6.43
N LEU A 576 10.48 -10.54 6.79
CA LEU A 576 9.60 -10.63 7.97
C LEU A 576 10.38 -10.41 9.28
N LEU A 577 11.57 -10.97 9.41
CA LEU A 577 12.46 -10.75 10.57
C LEU A 577 12.84 -9.28 10.71
N LEU A 578 13.16 -8.61 9.61
CA LEU A 578 13.42 -7.16 9.59
C LEU A 578 12.20 -6.36 10.05
N ASN A 579 10.99 -6.85 9.77
CA ASN A 579 9.71 -6.27 10.25
C ASN A 579 9.29 -6.79 11.65
N LYS A 580 10.22 -7.38 12.40
CA LYS A 580 10.06 -7.82 13.80
C LYS A 580 9.07 -8.97 14.01
N TYR A 581 8.81 -9.77 12.98
CA TYR A 581 8.01 -10.98 13.15
C TYR A 581 8.79 -12.03 13.96
N PRO A 582 8.19 -12.62 15.02
CA PRO A 582 8.80 -13.73 15.74
C PRO A 582 8.99 -14.95 14.83
N ASN A 583 10.15 -15.62 14.90
CA ASN A 583 10.44 -16.85 14.14
C ASN A 583 9.31 -17.88 14.23
N LYS A 584 8.85 -18.16 15.45
CA LYS A 584 7.75 -19.11 15.71
C LYS A 584 6.49 -18.79 14.91
N ILE A 585 6.14 -17.53 14.74
CA ILE A 585 4.96 -17.12 13.95
C ILE A 585 5.22 -17.31 12.46
N ILE A 586 6.43 -17.02 11.98
CA ILE A 586 6.80 -17.25 10.58
C ILE A 586 6.68 -18.75 10.27
N ASP A 587 7.28 -19.60 11.10
CA ASP A 587 7.27 -21.06 10.92
C ASP A 587 5.85 -21.63 11.03
N GLU A 588 5.07 -21.21 12.03
CA GLU A 588 3.66 -21.57 12.19
C GLU A 588 2.87 -21.25 10.92
N GLN A 589 3.03 -20.05 10.34
CA GLN A 589 2.27 -19.63 9.17
C GLN A 589 2.77 -20.26 7.87
N PHE A 590 4.06 -20.55 7.75
CA PHE A 590 4.62 -21.29 6.63
C PHE A 590 4.08 -22.73 6.62
N ASN A 591 4.03 -23.38 7.77
CA ASN A 591 3.46 -24.72 7.91
C ASN A 591 1.93 -24.73 7.71
N ASN A 592 1.21 -23.77 8.30
CA ASN A 592 -0.23 -23.63 8.10
C ASN A 592 -0.61 -23.45 6.63
N MET A 593 0.25 -22.78 5.86
CA MET A 593 0.07 -22.64 4.43
C MET A 593 0.11 -24.01 3.75
N LEU A 594 1.14 -24.82 3.99
CA LEU A 594 1.23 -26.19 3.45
C LEU A 594 0.02 -27.06 3.84
N LEU A 595 -0.32 -27.08 5.14
CA LEU A 595 -1.45 -27.85 5.66
C LEU A 595 -2.79 -27.44 5.03
N LYS A 596 -3.00 -26.15 4.78
CA LYS A 596 -4.24 -25.66 4.17
C LYS A 596 -4.42 -26.10 2.71
N PHE A 597 -3.34 -26.44 2.03
CA PHE A 597 -3.36 -27.00 0.68
C PHE A 597 -3.20 -28.52 0.68
N ASN A 598 -3.47 -29.19 1.82
CA ASN A 598 -3.35 -30.64 2.02
C ASN A 598 -1.94 -31.18 1.70
N VAL A 599 -0.92 -30.33 1.79
CA VAL A 599 0.47 -30.74 1.68
C VAL A 599 0.94 -31.18 3.06
N ASN A 600 0.80 -32.48 3.32
CA ASN A 600 1.12 -33.10 4.61
C ASN A 600 2.62 -33.43 4.76
N GLU A 601 3.37 -33.39 3.67
CA GLU A 601 4.82 -33.61 3.64
C GLU A 601 5.56 -32.32 3.30
N PRO A 602 6.77 -32.10 3.83
CA PRO A 602 7.59 -30.96 3.40
C PRO A 602 7.77 -30.92 1.88
N LEU A 603 7.71 -29.72 1.30
CA LEU A 603 8.05 -29.56 -0.11
C LEU A 603 9.52 -29.92 -0.32
N THR A 604 9.76 -30.77 -1.32
CA THR A 604 11.04 -31.24 -1.82
C THR A 604 11.07 -31.01 -3.33
N VAL A 605 12.22 -31.22 -3.97
CA VAL A 605 12.34 -31.17 -5.44
C VAL A 605 11.33 -32.12 -6.11
N ASN A 606 11.00 -33.25 -5.47
CA ASN A 606 10.19 -34.32 -6.08
C ASN A 606 8.67 -34.09 -5.98
N ASN A 607 8.20 -33.30 -5.00
CA ASN A 607 6.76 -33.07 -4.78
C ASN A 607 6.35 -31.59 -4.99
N TYR A 608 7.25 -30.76 -5.52
CA TYR A 608 6.98 -29.39 -5.93
C TYR A 608 6.44 -29.38 -7.36
N VAL A 609 5.13 -29.17 -7.52
CA VAL A 609 4.42 -29.10 -8.82
C VAL A 609 3.80 -27.74 -9.00
#